data_AF-A0A1E3YAD2-F1
#
_entry.id   AF-A0A1E3YAD2-F1
#
_cell.length_a   1.000
_cell.length_b   1.000
_cell.length_c   1.000
_cell.angle_alpha   90.00
_cell.angle_beta   90.00
_cell.angle_gamma   90.00
#
_symmetry.space_group_name_H-M   'P 1'
#
loop_
_entity.id
_entity.type
_entity.pdbx_description
1 polymer ?
#
loop_
_entity_poly.entity_id
_entity_poly.type
_entity_poly.pdbx_seq_one_letter_code
_entity_poly.pdbx_strand_id
1 'polypeptide(L)'
;MGDAGEGLIDAESRIAERMEELERERSERRVGDLRDPEAQRQVESLKLARKEFERQLASTTHEHRRAQLTQALAEVERRLAEAMAQLG
;
A
#
# COMPACT_ATOMS: atom_id res chain seq x y z
N MET A 1 -51.22 22.61 -9.59
CA MET A 1 -50.74 21.33 -9.01
C MET A 1 -49.71 20.78 -9.97
N GLY A 2 -48.45 21.18 -9.79
CA GLY A 2 -47.29 20.61 -10.45
C GLY A 2 -46.40 20.11 -9.33
N ASP A 3 -46.17 18.81 -9.34
CA ASP A 3 -45.65 18.00 -8.26
C ASP A 3 -44.22 18.41 -7.87
N ALA A 4 -44.06 19.01 -6.68
CA ALA A 4 -42.76 19.36 -6.12
C ALA A 4 -41.97 18.12 -5.62
N GLY A 5 -42.56 16.92 -5.72
CA GLY A 5 -41.94 15.65 -5.33
C GLY A 5 -41.14 14.95 -6.44
N GLU A 6 -41.42 15.23 -7.72
CA GLU A 6 -40.85 14.46 -8.83
C GLU A 6 -39.33 14.67 -9.00
N GLY A 7 -38.81 15.85 -8.67
CA GLY A 7 -37.37 16.15 -8.76
C GLY A 7 -36.51 15.65 -7.59
N LEU A 8 -37.13 15.43 -6.41
CA LEU A 8 -36.42 14.91 -5.24
C LEU A 8 -36.19 13.41 -5.35
N ILE A 9 -37.15 12.69 -5.93
CA ILE A 9 -37.06 11.26 -6.19
C ILE A 9 -35.94 10.95 -7.19
N ASP A 10 -35.74 11.80 -8.21
CA ASP A 10 -34.65 11.65 -9.20
C ASP A 10 -33.27 11.98 -8.60
N ALA A 11 -33.19 12.93 -7.66
CA ALA A 11 -31.97 13.28 -6.96
C ALA A 11 -31.52 12.19 -5.96
N GLU A 12 -32.44 11.62 -5.18
CA GLU A 12 -32.16 10.49 -4.29
C GLU A 12 -31.76 9.24 -5.08
N SER A 13 -32.43 8.98 -6.21
CA SER A 13 -32.09 7.86 -7.10
C SER A 13 -30.68 8.01 -7.68
N ARG A 14 -30.29 9.21 -8.13
CA ARG A 14 -28.92 9.48 -8.59
C ARG A 14 -27.87 9.30 -7.51
N ILE A 15 -28.17 9.69 -6.27
CA ILE A 15 -27.25 9.51 -5.14
C ILE A 15 -27.10 8.02 -4.83
N ALA A 16 -28.19 7.26 -4.84
CA ALA A 16 -28.16 5.81 -4.63
C ALA A 16 -27.34 5.09 -5.71
N GLU A 17 -27.54 5.43 -6.98
CA GLU A 17 -26.76 4.89 -8.10
C GLU A 17 -25.26 5.21 -7.95
N ARG A 18 -24.92 6.45 -7.57
CA ARG A 18 -23.54 6.86 -7.32
C ARG A 18 -22.90 6.10 -6.15
N MET A 19 -23.66 5.87 -5.08
CA MET A 19 -23.19 5.10 -3.93
C MET A 19 -22.96 3.63 -4.31
N GLU A 20 -23.86 3.05 -5.09
CA GLU A 20 -23.73 1.67 -5.57
C GLU A 20 -22.53 1.52 -6.53
N GLU A 21 -22.30 2.49 -7.41
CA GLU A 21 -21.11 2.53 -8.28
C GLU A 21 -19.82 2.60 -7.45
N LEU A 22 -19.77 3.45 -6.42
CA LEU A 22 -18.63 3.54 -5.51
C LEU A 22 -18.42 2.26 -4.69
N GLU A 23 -19.48 1.56 -4.29
CA GLU A 23 -19.40 0.27 -3.61
C GLU A 23 -18.92 -0.84 -4.54
N ARG A 24 -19.35 -0.84 -5.81
CA ARG A 24 -18.83 -1.75 -6.84
C ARG A 24 -17.35 -1.49 -7.08
N GLU A 25 -16.93 -0.25 -7.28
CA GLU A 25 -15.50 0.06 -7.43
C GLU A 25 -14.68 -0.38 -6.20
N ARG A 26 -15.20 -0.19 -4.99
CA ARG A 26 -14.53 -0.64 -3.75
C ARG A 26 -14.45 -2.16 -3.64
N SER A 27 -15.51 -2.87 -4.02
CA SER A 27 -15.55 -4.33 -3.99
C SER A 27 -14.67 -4.93 -5.10
N GLU A 28 -14.68 -4.37 -6.30
CA GLU A 28 -13.79 -4.75 -7.41
C GLU A 28 -12.32 -4.49 -7.07
N ARG A 29 -11.97 -3.35 -6.46
CA ARG A 29 -10.61 -3.10 -5.95
C ARG A 29 -10.22 -4.08 -4.85
N ARG A 30 -11.16 -4.51 -4.01
CA ARG A 30 -10.92 -5.51 -2.96
C ARG A 30 -10.76 -6.92 -3.55
N VAL A 31 -11.41 -7.22 -4.67
CA VAL A 31 -11.32 -8.51 -5.38
C VAL A 31 -10.11 -8.57 -6.31
N GLY A 32 -9.61 -7.42 -6.78
CA GLY A 32 -8.55 -7.31 -7.78
C GLY A 32 -7.12 -7.55 -7.31
N ASP A 33 -6.87 -7.66 -6.01
CA ASP A 33 -5.54 -7.97 -5.48
C ASP A 33 -5.56 -9.32 -4.73
N LEU A 34 -5.62 -10.41 -5.49
CA LEU A 34 -5.46 -11.78 -4.99
C LEU A 34 -4.02 -12.09 -4.54
N ARG A 35 -3.16 -11.06 -4.40
CA ARG A 35 -1.83 -11.24 -3.85
C ARG A 35 -1.92 -11.47 -2.35
N ASP A 36 -1.10 -12.37 -1.85
CA ASP A 36 -1.02 -12.65 -0.41
C ASP A 36 -0.73 -11.34 0.35
N PRO A 37 -1.68 -10.85 1.18
CA PRO A 37 -1.54 -9.59 1.89
C PRO A 37 -0.38 -9.63 2.88
N GLU A 38 0.00 -10.80 3.39
CA GLU A 38 1.14 -10.93 4.29
C GLU A 38 2.46 -10.78 3.51
N ALA A 39 2.54 -11.38 2.31
CA ALA A 39 3.69 -11.21 1.44
C ALA A 39 3.89 -9.72 1.03
N GLN A 40 2.79 -8.99 0.77
CA GLN A 40 2.86 -7.55 0.53
C GLN A 40 3.35 -6.78 1.76
N ARG A 41 2.81 -7.09 2.94
CA ARG A 41 3.25 -6.50 4.21
C ARG A 41 4.73 -6.74 4.48
N GLN A 42 5.24 -7.91 4.14
CA GLN A 42 6.65 -8.25 4.27
C GLN A 42 7.53 -7.37 3.38
N VAL A 43 7.16 -7.18 2.10
CA VAL A 43 7.87 -6.30 1.17
C VAL A 43 7.90 -4.85 1.69
N GLU A 44 6.77 -4.32 2.13
CA GLU A 44 6.70 -2.95 2.68
C GLU A 44 7.53 -2.80 3.96
N SER A 45 7.52 -3.80 4.84
CA SER A 45 8.35 -3.82 6.04
C SER A 45 9.85 -3.79 5.71
N LEU A 46 10.27 -4.55 4.68
CA LEU A 46 11.65 -4.56 4.20
C LEU A 46 12.06 -3.22 3.57
N LYS A 47 11.17 -2.56 2.82
CA LYS A 47 11.41 -1.21 2.30
C LYS A 47 11.62 -0.19 3.41
N LEU A 48 10.80 -0.25 4.46
CA LEU A 48 10.95 0.61 5.65
C LEU A 48 12.27 0.35 6.37
N ALA A 49 12.64 -0.92 6.58
CA ALA A 49 13.91 -1.28 7.19
C ALA A 49 15.12 -0.78 6.37
N ARG A 50 15.06 -0.88 5.04
CA ARG A 50 16.12 -0.35 4.15
C ARG A 50 16.30 1.15 4.35
N LYS A 51 15.21 1.91 4.29
CA LYS A 51 15.23 3.38 4.47
C LYS A 51 15.73 3.78 5.86
N GLU A 52 15.39 3.00 6.88
CA GLU A 52 15.90 3.19 8.24
C GLU A 52 17.41 3.03 8.31
N PHE A 53 17.96 1.94 7.77
CA PHE A 53 19.40 1.69 7.78
C PHE A 53 20.18 2.68 6.90
N GLU A 54 19.64 3.09 5.76
CA GLU A 54 20.21 4.18 4.94
C GLU A 54 20.32 5.48 5.74
N ARG A 55 19.26 5.85 6.48
CA ARG A 55 19.26 7.04 7.34
C ARG A 55 20.28 6.94 8.46
N GLN A 56 20.36 5.79 9.13
CA GLN A 56 21.36 5.56 10.18
C GLN A 56 22.78 5.63 9.61
N LEU A 57 23.02 5.05 8.43
CA LEU A 57 24.34 5.06 7.79
C LEU A 57 24.79 6.49 7.46
N ALA A 58 23.86 7.33 6.99
CA ALA A 58 24.14 8.73 6.65
C ALA A 58 24.62 9.57 7.85
N SER A 59 24.14 9.29 9.06
CA SER A 59 24.51 10.01 10.28
C SER A 59 25.59 9.31 11.13
N THR A 60 25.95 8.06 10.80
CA THR A 60 26.92 7.29 11.59
C THR A 60 28.36 7.69 11.28
N THR A 61 29.08 8.11 12.33
CA THR A 61 30.50 8.45 12.29
C THR A 61 31.43 7.29 12.68
N HIS A 62 30.96 6.36 13.51
CA HIS A 62 31.76 5.23 13.99
C HIS A 62 31.97 4.15 12.91
N GLU A 63 33.22 3.91 12.50
CA GLU A 63 33.55 3.05 11.35
C GLU A 63 33.01 1.63 11.46
N HIS A 64 33.18 0.98 12.61
CA HIS A 64 32.67 -0.39 12.79
C HIS A 64 31.14 -0.43 12.70
N ARG A 65 30.45 0.63 13.19
CA ARG A 65 28.99 0.71 13.09
C ARG A 65 28.55 0.94 11.64
N ARG A 66 29.30 1.74 10.86
CA ARG A 66 29.07 1.90 9.43
C ARG A 66 29.18 0.55 8.71
N ALA A 67 30.23 -0.23 8.99
CA ALA A 67 30.41 -1.55 8.39
C ALA A 67 29.24 -2.50 8.70
N GLN A 68 28.77 -2.53 9.96
CA GLN A 68 27.59 -3.30 10.35
C GLN A 68 26.32 -2.85 9.61
N LEU A 69 26.09 -1.54 9.49
CA LEU A 69 24.93 -1.00 8.77
C LEU A 69 24.99 -1.31 7.27
N THR A 70 26.16 -1.25 6.66
CA THR A 70 26.36 -1.66 5.25
C THR A 70 26.05 -3.14 5.04
N GLN A 71 26.50 -4.02 5.94
CA GLN A 71 26.17 -5.44 5.88
C GLN A 71 24.67 -5.70 6.07
N ALA A 72 24.04 -5.00 7.02
CA ALA A 72 22.60 -5.10 7.27
C ALA A 72 21.78 -4.59 6.06
N LEU A 73 22.21 -3.53 5.38
CA LEU A 73 21.60 -3.05 4.14
C LEU A 73 21.65 -4.10 3.04
N ALA A 74 22.83 -4.69 2.78
CA ALA A 74 22.99 -5.73 1.77
C ALA A 74 22.09 -6.95 2.04
N GLU A 75 21.96 -7.34 3.31
CA GLU A 75 21.05 -8.41 3.72
C GLU A 75 19.57 -8.05 3.46
N VAL A 76 19.14 -6.84 3.82
CA VAL A 76 17.76 -6.37 3.58
C VAL A 76 17.48 -6.28 2.09
N GLU A 77 18.41 -5.79 1.28
CA GLU A 77 18.28 -5.73 -0.17
C GLU A 77 18.12 -7.11 -0.79
N ARG A 78 18.91 -8.10 -0.35
CA ARG A 78 18.77 -9.49 -0.81
C ARG A 78 17.38 -10.04 -0.48
N ARG A 79 16.93 -9.90 0.77
CA ARG A 79 15.60 -10.36 1.21
C ARG A 79 14.46 -9.63 0.49
N LEU A 80 14.62 -8.34 0.21
CA LEU A 80 13.63 -7.56 -0.54
C LEU A 80 13.52 -8.08 -1.97
N ALA A 81 14.63 -8.37 -2.64
CA ALA A 81 14.63 -8.96 -3.97
C ALA A 81 13.95 -10.34 -3.98
N GLU A 82 14.28 -11.20 -3.01
CA GLU A 82 13.65 -12.51 -2.83
C GLU A 82 12.13 -12.40 -2.60
N ALA A 83 11.69 -11.51 -1.69
CA ALA A 83 10.28 -11.30 -1.39
C ALA A 83 9.50 -10.70 -2.57
N MET A 84 10.10 -9.76 -3.31
CA MET A 84 9.48 -9.21 -4.52
C MET A 84 9.36 -10.24 -5.63
N ALA A 85 10.34 -11.14 -5.77
CA ALA A 85 10.30 -12.24 -6.74
C ALA A 85 9.23 -13.29 -6.39
N GLN A 86 8.86 -13.43 -5.12
CA GLN A 86 7.77 -14.32 -4.68
C GLN A 86 6.38 -13.69 -4.87
N LEU A 87 6.30 -12.37 -5.03
CA LEU A 87 5.05 -11.62 -5.20
C LEU A 87 4.63 -11.41 -6.66
N GLY A 88 5.55 -11.66 -7.61
CA GLY A 88 5.38 -11.50 -9.05
C GLY A 88 5.26 -12.84 -9.77
#